data_AF-A0A943IWK5-F1
#
_entry.id   AF-A0A943IWK5-F1
#
_cell.length_a   1.000
_cell.length_b   1.000
_cell.length_c   1.000
_cell.angle_alpha   90.00
_cell.angle_beta   90.00
_cell.angle_gamma   90.00
#
_symmetry.space_group_name_H-M   'P 1'
#
loop_
_entity.id
_entity.type
_entity.pdbx_description
1 polymer ?
#
loop_
_entity_poly.entity_id
_entity_poly.type
_entity_poly.pdbx_seq_one_letter_code
_entity_poly.pdbx_strand_id
1 'polypeptide(L)'
;MIRARFYIKKSDCDNDYRPVKWSIKYPYWCSAESDNSFVLVAYAEDEDSIKELWPEAYDINVLEKDTEIKFTLRFPKPKWYELQEERLEEYDKLYGKFVWVTDMCLKDGKIRKVKVRIEDCGGLLLADTPGRYTPYQIGDCAFESKEEALKHAEEQRTDLIKSLKLQIHELENLKFECDD
;
A
#
# COMPACT_ATOMS: atom_id res chain seq x y z
N MET A 1 -13.46 13.18 8.62
CA MET A 1 -14.51 12.41 7.94
C MET A 1 -15.81 13.19 7.86
N ILE A 2 -16.45 13.13 6.70
CA ILE A 2 -17.75 13.73 6.37
C ILE A 2 -18.68 12.64 5.84
N ARG A 3 -20.00 12.85 5.97
CA ARG A 3 -21.01 12.15 5.19
C ARG A 3 -21.62 13.12 4.18
N ALA A 4 -21.46 12.85 2.90
CA ALA A 4 -21.93 13.72 1.84
C ALA A 4 -22.93 13.01 0.93
N ARG A 5 -23.86 13.79 0.39
CA ARG A 5 -24.72 13.40 -0.73
C ARG A 5 -24.28 14.17 -1.96
N PHE A 6 -24.17 13.51 -3.09
CA PHE A 6 -23.80 14.14 -4.36
C PHE A 6 -24.40 13.38 -5.53
N TYR A 7 -24.22 13.93 -6.73
CA TYR A 7 -24.82 13.43 -7.95
C TYR A 7 -23.75 13.11 -8.99
N ILE A 8 -24.04 12.11 -9.82
CA ILE A 8 -23.21 11.73 -10.97
C ILE A 8 -24.13 11.59 -12.18
N LYS A 9 -23.79 12.20 -13.31
CA LYS A 9 -24.56 12.02 -14.55
C LYS A 9 -24.17 10.72 -15.21
N LYS A 10 -25.16 9.97 -15.70
CA LYS A 10 -24.94 8.71 -16.42
C LYS A 10 -24.08 8.87 -17.67
N SER A 11 -24.20 10.02 -18.35
CA SER A 11 -23.37 10.38 -19.51
C SER A 11 -21.89 10.55 -19.18
N ASP A 12 -21.57 10.90 -17.94
CA ASP A 12 -20.23 11.30 -17.52
C ASP A 12 -19.47 10.11 -16.88
N CYS A 13 -20.18 9.01 -16.60
CA CYS A 13 -19.66 7.82 -15.93
C CYS A 13 -19.97 6.50 -16.67
N ASP A 14 -20.36 6.57 -17.95
CA ASP A 14 -20.77 5.40 -18.76
C ASP A 14 -21.79 4.48 -18.06
N ASN A 15 -22.75 5.09 -17.34
CA ASN A 15 -23.77 4.41 -16.54
C ASN A 15 -23.21 3.54 -15.39
N ASP A 16 -21.98 3.79 -14.93
CA ASP A 16 -21.34 3.14 -13.78
C ASP A 16 -21.00 4.17 -12.70
N TYR A 17 -21.66 4.10 -11.54
CA TYR A 17 -21.46 5.05 -10.44
C TYR A 17 -20.34 4.64 -9.46
N ARG A 18 -19.62 3.55 -9.73
CA ARG A 18 -18.56 3.06 -8.84
C ARG A 18 -17.37 4.03 -8.85
N PRO A 19 -16.63 4.15 -7.73
CA PRO A 19 -15.47 5.04 -7.67
C PRO A 19 -14.37 4.60 -8.63
N VAL A 20 -13.66 5.56 -9.22
CA VAL A 20 -12.60 5.32 -10.22
C VAL A 20 -11.31 4.75 -9.60
N LYS A 21 -11.14 4.86 -8.27
CA LYS A 21 -10.01 4.30 -7.54
C LYS A 21 -10.49 3.21 -6.56
N TRP A 22 -9.77 2.09 -6.55
CA TRP A 22 -9.92 1.01 -5.57
C TRP A 22 -8.56 0.68 -4.93
N SER A 23 -8.45 0.38 -3.64
CA SER A 23 -9.49 0.22 -2.61
C SER A 23 -9.98 1.54 -2.01
N ILE A 24 -11.30 1.71 -1.90
CA ILE A 24 -11.92 2.81 -1.15
C ILE A 24 -11.84 2.56 0.37
N LYS A 25 -11.65 3.62 1.16
CA LYS A 25 -11.53 3.55 2.63
C LYS A 25 -12.87 3.47 3.35
N TYR A 26 -13.91 4.06 2.79
CA TYR A 26 -15.18 4.33 3.47
C TYR A 26 -16.39 3.83 2.66
N PRO A 27 -17.52 3.52 3.30
CA PRO A 27 -18.69 3.01 2.61
C PRO A 27 -19.41 4.09 1.79
N TYR A 28 -20.08 3.65 0.73
CA TYR A 28 -20.94 4.45 -0.12
C TYR A 28 -22.18 3.67 -0.55
N TRP A 29 -23.22 4.40 -0.96
CA TRP A 29 -24.50 3.87 -1.40
C TRP A 29 -25.01 4.63 -2.62
N CYS A 30 -25.58 3.93 -3.59
CA CYS A 30 -26.50 4.52 -4.55
C CYS A 30 -27.87 4.65 -3.87
N SER A 31 -28.22 5.87 -3.48
CA SER A 31 -29.42 6.16 -2.69
C SER A 31 -30.67 6.37 -3.55
N ALA A 32 -30.48 6.74 -4.82
CA ALA A 32 -31.52 6.85 -5.83
C ALA A 32 -30.89 6.86 -7.22
N GLU A 33 -31.68 6.48 -8.22
CA GLU A 33 -31.34 6.52 -9.63
C GLU A 33 -32.46 7.21 -10.40
N SER A 34 -32.10 8.09 -11.31
CA SER A 34 -33.00 8.71 -12.29
C SER A 34 -32.59 8.31 -13.71
N ASP A 35 -33.35 8.74 -14.71
CA ASP A 35 -33.03 8.47 -16.12
C ASP A 35 -31.66 9.02 -16.52
N ASN A 36 -31.21 10.12 -15.89
CA ASN A 36 -30.01 10.85 -16.29
C ASN A 36 -28.87 10.84 -15.26
N SER A 37 -29.14 10.46 -14.01
CA SER A 37 -28.15 10.57 -12.93
C SER A 37 -28.35 9.56 -11.81
N PHE A 38 -27.26 9.31 -11.09
CA PHE A 38 -27.22 8.60 -9.82
C PHE A 38 -27.12 9.60 -8.66
N VAL A 39 -27.74 9.26 -7.54
CA VAL A 39 -27.61 10.00 -6.28
C VAL A 39 -26.82 9.15 -5.30
N LEU A 40 -25.59 9.55 -5.02
CA LEU A 40 -24.73 8.84 -4.10
C LEU A 40 -24.73 9.48 -2.71
N VAL A 41 -24.58 8.62 -1.70
CA VAL A 41 -24.24 9.01 -0.34
C VAL A 41 -22.96 8.28 0.02
N ALA A 42 -21.93 9.00 0.49
CA ALA A 42 -20.66 8.39 0.87
C ALA A 42 -20.09 9.00 2.13
N TYR A 43 -19.37 8.18 2.89
CA TYR A 43 -18.41 8.66 3.87
C TYR A 43 -17.07 8.94 3.15
N ALA A 44 -16.40 10.03 3.51
CA ALA A 44 -15.10 10.43 2.94
C ALA A 44 -14.30 11.23 3.98
N GLU A 45 -12.98 11.41 3.83
CA GLU A 45 -12.24 12.27 4.77
C GLU A 45 -12.74 13.72 4.71
N ASP A 46 -12.88 14.22 3.49
CA ASP A 46 -13.26 15.56 3.08
C ASP A 46 -13.87 15.55 1.66
N GLU A 47 -14.22 16.73 1.14
CA GLU A 47 -14.80 16.87 -0.20
C GLU A 47 -13.78 16.55 -1.32
N ASP A 48 -12.50 16.87 -1.12
CA ASP A 48 -11.45 16.58 -2.10
C ASP A 48 -11.31 15.06 -2.30
N SER A 49 -11.38 14.28 -1.21
CA SER A 49 -11.41 12.82 -1.26
C SER A 49 -12.60 12.27 -2.06
N ILE A 50 -13.76 12.96 -2.05
CA ILE A 50 -14.91 12.58 -2.89
C ILE A 50 -14.55 12.78 -4.36
N LYS A 51 -14.00 13.94 -4.74
CA LYS A 51 -13.62 14.21 -6.13
C LYS A 51 -12.47 13.35 -6.63
N GLU A 52 -11.61 12.87 -5.74
CA GLU A 52 -10.60 11.89 -6.12
C GLU A 52 -11.17 10.52 -6.46
N LEU A 53 -12.28 10.14 -5.82
CA LEU A 53 -12.98 8.86 -6.03
C LEU A 53 -14.03 8.95 -7.13
N TRP A 54 -14.69 10.09 -7.27
CA TRP A 54 -15.71 10.41 -8.27
C TRP A 54 -15.42 11.80 -8.86
N PRO A 55 -14.50 11.91 -9.82
CA PRO A 55 -14.15 13.20 -10.46
C PRO A 55 -15.33 13.94 -11.08
N GLU A 56 -16.34 13.19 -11.52
CA GLU A 56 -17.59 13.65 -12.12
C GLU A 56 -18.68 14.06 -11.12
N ALA A 57 -18.41 13.93 -9.81
CA ALA A 57 -19.34 14.31 -8.75
C ALA A 57 -19.69 15.80 -8.81
N TYR A 58 -20.98 16.10 -8.78
CA TYR A 58 -21.50 17.47 -8.73
C TYR A 58 -22.57 17.63 -7.64
N ASP A 59 -22.84 18.90 -7.28
CA ASP A 59 -23.78 19.28 -6.23
C ASP A 59 -23.54 18.51 -4.91
N ILE A 60 -22.29 18.59 -4.43
CA ILE A 60 -21.84 17.90 -3.22
C ILE A 60 -22.39 18.64 -2.00
N ASN A 61 -23.26 17.96 -1.25
CA ASN A 61 -23.86 18.44 -0.03
C ASN A 61 -23.34 17.65 1.17
N VAL A 62 -22.54 18.30 2.02
CA VAL A 62 -22.06 17.73 3.28
C VAL A 62 -23.19 17.73 4.30
N LEU A 63 -23.72 16.54 4.59
CA LEU A 63 -24.84 16.38 5.51
C LEU A 63 -24.39 16.52 6.96
N GLU A 64 -23.31 15.81 7.32
CA GLU A 64 -22.80 15.70 8.68
C GLU A 64 -21.27 15.65 8.67
N LYS A 65 -20.66 16.24 9.70
CA LYS A 65 -19.26 15.98 10.07
C LYS A 65 -19.28 14.96 11.19
N ASP A 66 -18.88 13.74 10.87
CA ASP A 66 -18.96 12.60 11.78
C ASP A 66 -17.57 12.19 12.28
N THR A 67 -17.51 11.73 13.52
CA THR A 67 -16.32 11.08 14.09
C THR A 67 -16.29 9.58 13.82
N GLU A 68 -17.43 8.97 13.47
CA GLU A 68 -17.60 7.53 13.27
C GLU A 68 -18.62 7.22 12.16
N ILE A 69 -18.52 6.04 11.55
CA ILE A 69 -19.48 5.59 10.53
C ILE A 69 -20.73 5.06 11.23
N LYS A 70 -21.90 5.54 10.82
CA LYS A 70 -23.19 5.08 11.37
C LYS A 70 -24.00 4.37 10.31
N PHE A 71 -24.28 3.10 10.55
CA PHE A 71 -25.17 2.29 9.72
C PHE A 71 -26.61 2.39 10.22
N THR A 72 -27.55 2.54 9.29
CA THR A 72 -28.98 2.68 9.60
C THR A 72 -29.79 1.74 8.70
N LEU A 73 -31.09 1.61 8.95
CA LEU A 73 -31.96 0.82 8.08
C LEU A 73 -31.95 1.32 6.62
N ARG A 74 -31.83 2.64 6.42
CA ARG A 74 -31.76 3.26 5.09
C ARG A 74 -30.37 3.14 4.45
N PHE A 75 -29.33 3.13 5.27
CA PHE A 75 -27.93 3.01 4.86
C PHE A 75 -27.27 1.85 5.61
N PRO A 76 -27.63 0.59 5.26
CA PRO A 76 -27.09 -0.57 5.94
C PRO A 76 -25.61 -0.74 5.60
N LYS A 77 -24.88 -1.46 6.44
CA LYS A 77 -23.47 -1.79 6.17
C LYS A 77 -23.36 -2.52 4.82
N PRO A 78 -22.62 -1.99 3.83
CA PRO A 78 -22.47 -2.68 2.56
C PRO A 78 -21.69 -3.98 2.74
N LYS A 79 -22.15 -5.07 2.11
CA LYS A 79 -21.47 -6.38 2.18
C LYS A 79 -20.01 -6.31 1.73
N TRP A 80 -19.71 -5.53 0.69
CA TRP A 80 -18.33 -5.36 0.21
C TRP A 80 -17.44 -4.67 1.25
N TYR A 81 -18.00 -3.77 2.06
CA TYR A 81 -17.29 -3.04 3.09
C TYR A 81 -17.02 -3.94 4.31
N GLU A 82 -18.01 -4.75 4.69
CA GLU A 82 -17.84 -5.80 5.70
C GLU A 82 -16.75 -6.79 5.31
N LEU A 83 -16.79 -7.32 4.08
CA LEU A 83 -15.74 -8.21 3.56
C LEU A 83 -14.35 -7.54 3.55
N GLN A 84 -14.29 -6.23 3.33
CA GLN A 84 -13.03 -5.48 3.36
C GLN A 84 -12.50 -5.36 4.80
N GLU A 85 -13.34 -5.06 5.77
CA GLU A 85 -12.97 -5.02 7.19
C GLU A 85 -12.52 -6.39 7.68
N GLU A 86 -13.27 -7.46 7.37
CA GLU A 86 -12.89 -8.84 7.71
C GLU A 86 -11.54 -9.23 7.11
N ARG A 87 -11.30 -8.89 5.84
CA ARG A 87 -10.01 -9.13 5.18
C ARG A 87 -8.87 -8.33 5.82
N LEU A 88 -9.11 -7.10 6.24
CA LEU A 88 -8.12 -6.28 6.94
C LEU A 88 -7.80 -6.87 8.32
N GLU A 89 -8.80 -7.35 9.05
CA GLU A 89 -8.60 -8.03 10.33
C GLU A 89 -7.84 -9.35 10.16
N GLU A 90 -8.18 -10.16 9.15
CA GLU A 90 -7.48 -11.40 8.84
C GLU A 90 -6.04 -11.10 8.43
N TYR A 91 -5.83 -10.09 7.58
CA TYR A 91 -4.52 -9.62 7.20
C TYR A 91 -3.70 -9.17 8.40
N ASP A 92 -4.30 -8.44 9.33
CA ASP A 92 -3.64 -7.97 10.55
C ASP A 92 -3.30 -9.12 11.49
N LYS A 93 -4.14 -10.16 11.56
CA LYS A 93 -3.87 -11.40 12.30
C LYS A 93 -2.74 -12.19 11.66
N LEU A 94 -2.76 -12.31 10.33
CA LEU A 94 -1.84 -13.14 9.56
C LEU A 94 -0.45 -12.51 9.44
N TYR A 95 -0.39 -11.21 9.16
CA TYR A 95 0.83 -10.44 8.97
C TYR A 95 1.12 -9.52 10.18
N GLY A 96 0.76 -9.91 11.41
CA GLY A 96 0.81 -9.01 12.56
C GLY A 96 2.20 -8.49 12.98
N LYS A 97 3.28 -9.03 12.42
CA LYS A 97 4.65 -8.64 12.76
C LYS A 97 5.21 -7.60 11.81
N PHE A 98 6.15 -6.80 12.30
CA PHE A 98 6.90 -5.87 11.49
C PHE A 98 8.39 -6.20 11.54
N VAL A 99 9.05 -6.08 10.38
CA VAL A 99 10.50 -6.21 10.25
C VAL A 99 11.05 -5.05 9.43
N TRP A 100 12.34 -4.81 9.56
CA TRP A 100 13.10 -3.83 8.79
C TRP A 100 13.87 -4.56 7.68
N VAL A 101 13.67 -4.15 6.44
CA VAL A 101 14.28 -4.79 5.26
C VAL A 101 15.34 -3.90 4.62
N THR A 102 16.41 -4.53 4.15
CA THR A 102 17.59 -3.92 3.52
C THR A 102 17.70 -4.18 2.03
N ASP A 103 16.80 -4.98 1.45
CA ASP A 103 16.81 -5.52 0.07
C ASP A 103 16.99 -4.52 -1.09
N MET A 104 16.86 -3.21 -0.88
CA MET A 104 17.15 -2.18 -1.90
C MET A 104 17.96 -0.99 -1.35
N CYS A 105 18.44 -1.07 -0.11
CA CYS A 105 18.98 0.09 0.59
C CYS A 105 20.26 0.64 -0.04
N LEU A 106 21.07 -0.20 -0.69
CA LEU A 106 22.26 0.26 -1.41
C LEU A 106 21.93 1.02 -2.70
N LYS A 107 20.74 0.80 -3.28
CA LYS A 107 20.30 1.46 -4.51
C LYS A 107 19.65 2.81 -4.24
N ASP A 108 18.83 2.90 -3.20
CA ASP A 108 18.00 4.09 -2.91
C ASP A 108 18.28 4.77 -1.57
N GLY A 109 19.20 4.21 -0.77
CA GLY A 109 19.58 4.74 0.54
C GLY A 109 18.54 4.53 1.65
N LYS A 110 17.54 3.65 1.47
CA LYS A 110 16.40 3.52 2.41
C LYS A 110 16.19 2.09 2.90
N ILE A 111 16.23 1.91 4.21
CA ILE A 111 15.62 0.74 4.87
C ILE A 111 14.12 0.96 5.00
N ARG A 112 13.33 -0.12 4.97
CA ARG A 112 11.87 -0.05 5.01
C ARG A 112 11.32 -0.89 6.14
N LYS A 113 10.27 -0.40 6.81
CA LYS A 113 9.50 -1.19 7.77
C LYS A 113 8.33 -1.83 7.02
N VAL A 114 8.27 -3.15 7.01
CA VAL A 114 7.27 -3.92 6.28
C VAL A 114 6.50 -4.83 7.23
N LYS A 115 5.23 -5.05 6.90
CA LYS A 115 4.34 -5.93 7.64
C LYS A 115 4.46 -7.35 7.08
N VAL A 116 4.67 -8.34 7.95
CA VAL A 116 5.09 -9.68 7.56
C VAL A 116 4.42 -10.78 8.37
N ARG A 117 4.27 -11.94 7.74
CA ARG A 117 4.01 -13.23 8.37
C ARG A 117 5.34 -13.95 8.46
N ILE A 118 5.67 -14.46 9.64
CA ILE A 118 6.90 -15.26 9.82
C ILE A 118 6.55 -16.74 9.66
N GLU A 119 7.28 -17.41 8.79
CA GLU A 119 7.19 -18.85 8.55
C GLU A 119 8.54 -19.51 8.84
N ASP A 120 8.51 -20.71 9.42
CA ASP A 120 9.69 -21.55 9.59
C ASP A 120 9.69 -22.61 8.48
N CYS A 121 10.74 -22.58 7.65
CA CYS A 121 10.96 -23.52 6.57
C CYS A 121 12.26 -24.30 6.83
N GLY A 122 12.20 -25.30 7.71
CA GLY A 122 13.34 -26.17 7.99
C GLY A 122 14.45 -25.49 8.79
N GLY A 123 14.08 -24.61 9.72
CA GLY A 123 15.00 -23.81 10.54
C GLY A 123 15.38 -22.46 9.93
N LEU A 124 14.94 -22.17 8.71
CA LEU A 124 15.05 -20.85 8.09
C LEU A 124 13.78 -20.05 8.37
N LEU A 125 13.94 -18.92 9.05
CA LEU A 125 12.86 -17.98 9.31
C LEU A 125 12.68 -17.06 8.11
N LEU A 126 11.51 -17.13 7.49
CA LEU A 126 11.13 -16.37 6.31
C LEU A 126 10.03 -15.37 6.69
N ALA A 127 10.23 -14.11 6.31
CA ALA A 127 9.29 -13.02 6.46
C ALA A 127 8.57 -12.80 5.12
N ASP A 128 7.41 -13.43 5.01
CA ASP A 128 6.50 -13.29 3.89
C ASP A 128 5.77 -11.94 3.96
N THR A 129 5.80 -11.19 2.85
CA THR A 129 5.12 -9.90 2.75
C THR A 129 4.21 -9.92 1.52
N PRO A 130 2.97 -9.41 1.63
CA PRO A 130 2.04 -9.47 0.52
C PRO A 130 2.51 -8.65 -0.68
N GLY A 131 2.28 -9.19 -1.87
CA GLY A 131 2.69 -8.57 -3.12
C GLY A 131 4.16 -8.79 -3.49
N ARG A 132 4.94 -9.47 -2.63
CA ARG A 132 6.29 -9.94 -2.96
C ARG A 132 6.25 -11.42 -3.30
N TYR A 133 6.96 -11.82 -4.35
CA TYR A 133 7.00 -13.23 -4.79
C TYR A 133 7.92 -14.09 -3.91
N THR A 134 9.03 -13.52 -3.44
CA THR A 134 10.01 -14.20 -2.57
C THR A 134 9.98 -13.61 -1.17
N PRO A 135 9.85 -14.41 -0.10
CA PRO A 135 9.91 -13.87 1.26
C PRO A 135 11.32 -13.35 1.57
N TYR A 136 11.42 -12.45 2.54
CA TYR A 136 12.72 -12.02 3.07
C TYR A 136 13.24 -13.07 4.05
N GLN A 137 14.53 -13.35 4.03
CA GLN A 137 15.14 -14.18 5.06
C GLN A 137 15.49 -13.33 6.29
N ILE A 138 14.99 -13.73 7.46
CA ILE A 138 15.32 -13.10 8.73
C ILE A 138 16.80 -13.32 9.04
N GLY A 139 17.50 -12.25 9.44
CA GLY A 139 18.93 -12.24 9.75
C GLY A 139 19.84 -12.01 8.53
N ASP A 140 19.29 -11.98 7.32
CA ASP A 140 20.02 -11.70 6.08
C ASP A 140 19.54 -10.38 5.45
N CYS A 141 18.30 -10.35 4.94
CA CYS A 141 17.72 -9.16 4.32
C CYS A 141 16.54 -8.55 5.10
N ALA A 142 16.14 -9.17 6.22
CA ALA A 142 15.12 -8.69 7.14
C ALA A 142 15.56 -8.82 8.61
N PHE A 143 15.22 -7.83 9.43
CA PHE A 143 15.65 -7.73 10.83
C PHE A 143 14.50 -7.29 11.73
N GLU A 144 14.47 -7.76 12.98
CA GLU A 144 13.42 -7.40 13.93
C GLU A 144 13.60 -5.95 14.43
N SER A 145 14.85 -5.50 14.62
CA SER A 145 15.16 -4.14 15.05
C SER A 145 15.62 -3.24 13.90
N LYS A 146 15.39 -1.93 14.08
CA LYS A 146 15.86 -0.91 13.13
C LYS A 146 17.38 -0.80 13.17
N GLU A 147 17.93 -0.94 14.36
CA GLU A 147 19.34 -0.81 14.68
C GLU A 147 20.15 -1.90 13.98
N GLU A 148 19.70 -3.15 14.02
CA GLU A 148 20.32 -4.27 13.29
C GLU A 148 20.28 -4.05 11.78
N ALA A 149 19.12 -3.63 11.24
CA ALA A 149 19.00 -3.36 9.81
C ALA A 149 19.94 -2.23 9.34
N LEU A 150 20.05 -1.16 10.12
CA LEU A 150 20.97 -0.06 9.82
C LEU A 150 22.43 -0.51 9.88
N LYS A 151 22.79 -1.27 10.91
CA LYS A 151 24.15 -1.82 11.06
C LYS A 151 24.51 -2.70 9.86
N HIS A 152 23.61 -3.62 9.49
CA HIS A 152 23.82 -4.50 8.35
C HIS A 152 23.93 -3.72 7.03
N ALA A 153 23.06 -2.73 6.79
CA ALA A 153 23.13 -1.89 5.60
C ALA A 153 24.46 -1.12 5.50
N GLU A 154 25.00 -0.68 6.64
CA GLU A 154 26.29 0.01 6.72
C GLU A 154 27.48 -0.93 6.45
N GLU A 155 27.42 -2.15 6.97
CA GLU A 155 28.39 -3.22 6.69
C GLU A 155 28.42 -3.53 5.18
N GLN A 156 27.25 -3.80 4.58
CA GLN A 156 27.13 -4.03 3.14
C GLN A 156 27.67 -2.86 2.31
N ARG A 157 27.37 -1.61 2.71
CA ARG A 157 27.89 -0.41 2.03
C ARG A 157 29.42 -0.37 2.08
N THR A 158 29.99 -0.65 3.24
CA THR A 158 31.44 -0.64 3.44
C THR A 158 32.13 -1.71 2.59
N ASP A 159 31.58 -2.92 2.56
CA ASP A 159 32.10 -4.03 1.76
C ASP A 159 32.01 -3.76 0.26
N LEU A 160 30.88 -3.20 -0.20
CA LEU A 160 30.71 -2.80 -1.59
C LEU A 160 31.72 -1.71 -2.00
N ILE A 161 31.92 -0.68 -1.16
CA ILE A 161 32.93 0.36 -1.41
C ILE A 161 34.32 -0.26 -1.52
N LYS A 162 34.66 -1.20 -0.62
CA LYS A 162 35.96 -1.88 -0.64
C LYS A 162 36.16 -2.69 -1.93
N SER A 163 35.13 -3.45 -2.35
CA SER A 163 35.16 -4.22 -3.59
C SER A 163 35.31 -3.32 -4.82
N LEU A 164 34.52 -2.25 -4.90
CA LEU A 164 34.58 -1.30 -6.03
C LEU A 164 35.94 -0.62 -6.13
N LYS A 165 36.55 -0.25 -5.00
CA LYS A 165 37.92 0.31 -5.00
C LYS A 165 38.96 -0.66 -5.55
N LEU A 166 38.84 -1.95 -5.24
CA LEU A 166 39.73 -2.98 -5.78
C LEU A 166 39.55 -3.12 -7.29
N GLN A 167 38.31 -3.20 -7.77
CA GLN A 167 38.01 -3.28 -9.21
C GLN A 167 38.54 -2.06 -9.97
N ILE A 168 38.39 -0.85 -9.41
CA ILE A 168 38.96 0.37 -9.98
C ILE A 168 40.49 0.23 -10.07
N HIS A 169 41.15 -0.21 -9.00
CA HIS A 169 42.60 -0.38 -8.99
C HIS A 169 43.09 -1.43 -10.02
N GLU A 170 42.38 -2.54 -10.19
CA GLU A 170 42.69 -3.55 -11.20
C GLU A 170 42.55 -2.99 -12.61
N LEU A 171 41.48 -2.24 -12.88
CA LEU A 171 41.25 -1.60 -14.17
C LEU A 171 42.28 -0.51 -14.47
N GLU A 172 42.68 0.29 -13.48
CA GLU A 172 43.73 1.30 -13.61
C GLU A 172 45.09 0.71 -14.00
N ASN A 173 45.35 -0.56 -13.67
CA ASN A 173 46.61 -1.26 -13.95
C ASN A 173 46.51 -2.31 -15.08
N LEU A 174 45.36 -2.41 -15.74
CA LEU A 174 45.13 -3.39 -16.80
C LEU A 174 46.00 -3.07 -18.02
N LYS A 175 46.71 -4.09 -18.51
CA LYS A 175 47.46 -4.03 -19.77
C LYS A 175 46.81 -4.98 -20.76
N PHE A 176 46.62 -4.51 -21.99
CA PHE A 176 46.13 -5.34 -23.10
C PHE A 176 47.31 -5.93 -23.85
N GLU A 177 47.25 -7.22 -24.13
CA GLU A 177 48.19 -7.91 -25.02
C GLU A 177 47.40 -8.42 -26.24
N CYS A 178 48.03 -8.44 -27.42
CA CYS A 178 47.43 -9.03 -28.61
C CYS A 178 47.58 -10.56 -28.55
N ASP A 179 46.50 -11.26 -28.86
CA ASP A 179 46.46 -12.72 -28.96
C ASP A 179 46.58 -13.08 -30.46
N ASP A 180 47.81 -13.00 -30.99
CA ASP A 180 48.17 -13.40 -32.36
C ASP A 180 48.55 -14.89 -32.45
#